data_AF-K9KEG9-F1
#
_entry.id   AF-K9KEG9-F1
#
_cell.length_a   1.000
_cell.length_b   1.000
_cell.length_c   1.000
_cell.angle_alpha   90.00
_cell.angle_beta   90.00
_cell.angle_gamma   90.00
#
_symmetry.space_group_name_H-M   'P 1'
#
loop_
_entity.id
_entity.type
_entity.pdbx_description
1 polymer ?
#
loop_
_entity_poly.entity_id
_entity_poly.type
_entity_poly.pdbx_seq_one_letter_code
_entity_poly.pdbx_strand_id
1 'polypeptide(L)'
;ELSGQWLAHVIQTMRLTYESLTALEIPNDMLQTIQDLILDLRVRCVMVTLQHTAEEIKRLAEKEDWIVDNEGLTSLPCQFEQCIVRSLQSLKGVLECKPGEASVFQQPKTQEEVCQLSIHIMQIFVHCLEQLSAKPDADVDTAHLSMDVSSPDLFGSIHEDISLTSEQRLLIVLSNCCYLERHTFLNIAEHFEKHNFQGIEKITQVSMASLKELDQRLFENYIELKADPIVGSLEPGIYAGYFDWKDCLPPTGVRNYLKEALVNIIAVHAEVFTISKELVPRVLSKVVEAVSEELSRLMQCVSSFSKNGALQARLEICALRDTVAVHLTSESKSSFKQALEALPQLSSGADKKLLEELLNKFKSSMHLQLTCFQAAAPPMMKT
;
A
#
# COMPACT_ATOMS: atom_id res chain seq x y z
N GLU A 1 -9.95 -3.81 36.41
CA GLU A 1 -11.27 -3.42 35.86
C GLU A 1 -12.07 -4.68 35.56
N LEU A 2 -13.41 -4.60 35.57
CA LEU A 2 -14.28 -5.74 35.27
C LEU A 2 -14.34 -5.96 33.77
N SER A 3 -14.18 -7.20 33.30
CA SER A 3 -14.23 -7.52 31.87
C SER A 3 -15.64 -7.36 31.30
N GLY A 4 -15.75 -7.05 30.01
CA GLY A 4 -17.04 -6.97 29.30
C GLY A 4 -17.86 -8.26 29.41
N GLN A 5 -17.20 -9.43 29.38
CA GLN A 5 -17.87 -10.72 29.56
C GLN A 5 -18.53 -10.86 30.94
N TRP A 6 -17.88 -10.38 32.00
CA TRP A 6 -18.44 -10.40 33.34
C TRP A 6 -19.64 -9.46 33.44
N LEU A 7 -19.54 -8.26 32.83
CA LEU A 7 -20.66 -7.32 32.75
C LEU A 7 -21.87 -7.91 32.00
N ALA A 8 -21.64 -8.62 30.90
CA ALA A 8 -22.71 -9.32 30.18
C ALA A 8 -23.45 -10.34 31.07
N HIS A 9 -22.72 -11.08 31.90
CA HIS A 9 -23.31 -12.02 32.87
C HIS A 9 -24.13 -11.29 33.96
N VAL A 10 -23.62 -10.17 34.48
CA VAL A 10 -24.34 -9.33 35.45
C VAL A 10 -25.63 -8.77 34.84
N ILE A 11 -25.57 -8.27 33.60
CA ILE A 11 -26.75 -7.78 32.87
C ILE A 11 -27.81 -8.87 32.74
N GLN A 12 -27.41 -10.09 32.36
CA GLN A 12 -28.35 -11.21 32.25
C GLN A 12 -29.00 -11.55 33.59
N THR A 13 -28.23 -11.50 34.68
CA THR A 13 -28.73 -11.78 36.04
C THR A 13 -29.72 -10.70 36.49
N MET A 14 -29.42 -9.43 36.22
CA MET A 14 -30.31 -8.29 36.51
C MET A 14 -31.59 -8.36 35.70
N ARG A 15 -31.53 -8.76 34.42
CA ARG A 15 -32.72 -9.00 33.59
C ARG A 15 -33.63 -10.08 34.17
N LEU A 16 -33.08 -11.22 34.60
CA LEU A 16 -33.86 -12.28 35.23
C LEU A 16 -34.50 -11.84 36.56
N THR A 17 -33.79 -11.00 37.32
CA THR A 17 -34.30 -10.41 38.56
C THR A 17 -35.44 -9.44 38.26
N TYR A 18 -35.29 -8.60 37.24
CA TYR A 18 -36.33 -7.69 36.77
C TYR A 18 -37.60 -8.45 36.35
N GLU A 19 -37.46 -9.52 35.56
CA GLU A 19 -38.57 -10.38 35.16
C GLU A 19 -39.28 -11.00 36.38
N SER A 20 -38.52 -11.47 37.35
CA SER A 20 -39.06 -12.03 38.60
C SER A 20 -39.82 -11.00 39.43
N LEU A 21 -39.30 -9.78 39.54
CA LEU A 21 -39.96 -8.68 40.25
C LEU A 21 -41.22 -8.21 39.52
N THR A 22 -41.20 -8.20 38.20
CA THR A 22 -42.38 -7.88 37.38
C THR A 22 -43.48 -8.93 37.60
N ALA A 23 -43.12 -10.21 37.68
CA ALA A 23 -44.05 -11.30 37.98
C ALA A 23 -44.67 -11.23 39.39
N LEU A 24 -44.03 -10.49 40.32
CA LEU A 24 -44.55 -10.21 41.65
C LEU A 24 -45.44 -8.96 41.71
N GLU A 25 -45.80 -8.38 40.56
CA GLU A 25 -46.66 -7.19 40.44
C GLU A 25 -46.11 -5.97 41.21
N ILE A 26 -44.78 -5.85 41.28
CA ILE A 26 -44.13 -4.68 41.89
C ILE A 26 -44.48 -3.41 41.08
N PRO A 27 -44.77 -2.28 41.74
CA PRO A 27 -45.09 -1.02 41.07
C PRO A 27 -44.03 -0.59 40.03
N ASN A 28 -44.49 -0.10 38.88
CA ASN A 28 -43.64 0.24 37.72
C ASN A 28 -42.60 1.33 38.02
N ASP A 29 -42.90 2.26 38.93
CA ASP A 29 -41.97 3.32 39.37
C ASP A 29 -40.74 2.74 40.07
N MET A 30 -40.91 1.68 40.86
CA MET A 30 -39.82 0.97 41.51
C MET A 30 -39.02 0.12 40.50
N LEU A 31 -39.71 -0.46 39.52
CA LEU A 31 -39.10 -1.24 38.44
C LEU A 31 -38.29 -0.37 37.46
N GLN A 32 -38.67 0.89 37.27
CA GLN A 32 -37.96 1.82 36.37
C GLN A 32 -36.49 2.01 36.79
N THR A 33 -36.22 2.11 38.09
CA THR A 33 -34.84 2.27 38.60
C THR A 33 -33.96 1.08 38.20
N ILE A 34 -34.53 -0.13 38.15
CA ILE A 34 -33.81 -1.34 37.73
C ILE A 34 -33.59 -1.33 36.22
N GLN A 35 -34.57 -0.88 35.42
CA GLN A 35 -34.40 -0.74 33.97
C GLN A 35 -33.31 0.28 33.61
N ASP A 36 -33.28 1.42 34.31
CA ASP A 36 -32.27 2.45 34.12
C ASP A 36 -30.87 1.91 34.45
N LEU A 37 -30.73 1.15 35.56
CA LEU A 37 -29.49 0.47 35.90
C LEU A 37 -29.08 -0.58 34.85
N ILE A 38 -30.03 -1.36 34.32
CA ILE A 38 -29.75 -2.31 33.24
C ILE A 38 -29.25 -1.58 32.00
N LEU A 39 -29.86 -0.46 31.63
CA LEU A 39 -29.40 0.35 30.51
C LEU A 39 -27.97 0.87 30.74
N ASP A 40 -27.68 1.44 31.90
CA ASP A 40 -26.35 1.95 32.25
C ASP A 40 -25.28 0.84 32.21
N LEU A 41 -25.61 -0.35 32.72
CA LEU A 41 -24.72 -1.51 32.67
C LEU A 41 -24.48 -1.97 31.23
N ARG A 42 -25.51 -1.98 30.38
CA ARG A 42 -25.40 -2.34 28.96
C ARG A 42 -24.51 -1.35 28.20
N VAL A 43 -24.72 -0.04 28.41
CA VAL A 43 -23.87 1.02 27.85
C VAL A 43 -22.41 0.83 28.28
N ARG A 44 -22.17 0.67 29.58
CA ARG A 44 -20.82 0.45 30.12
C ARG A 44 -20.17 -0.83 29.56
N CYS A 45 -20.93 -1.91 29.40
CA CYS A 45 -20.44 -3.15 28.82
C CYS A 45 -19.96 -2.97 27.37
N VAL A 46 -20.71 -2.22 26.55
CA VAL A 46 -20.31 -1.89 25.18
C VAL A 46 -19.00 -1.10 25.19
N MET A 47 -18.93 -0.02 25.98
CA MET A 47 -17.75 0.84 26.04
C MET A 47 -16.49 0.08 26.47
N VAL A 48 -16.57 -0.70 27.56
CA VAL A 48 -15.42 -1.47 28.07
C VAL A 48 -14.97 -2.53 27.06
N THR A 49 -15.91 -3.17 26.36
CA THR A 49 -15.57 -4.20 25.37
C THR A 49 -14.85 -3.60 24.17
N LEU A 50 -15.31 -2.46 23.67
CA LEU A 50 -14.65 -1.74 22.58
C LEU A 50 -13.28 -1.18 23.00
N GLN A 51 -13.14 -0.66 24.22
CA GLN A 51 -11.84 -0.23 24.78
C GLN A 51 -10.85 -1.40 24.87
N HIS A 52 -11.30 -2.56 25.35
CA HIS A 52 -10.46 -3.76 25.36
C HIS A 52 -10.05 -4.18 23.94
N THR A 53 -10.98 -4.08 22.98
CA THR A 53 -10.71 -4.40 21.56
C THR A 53 -9.62 -3.48 20.99
N ALA A 54 -9.65 -2.19 21.34
CA ALA A 54 -8.62 -1.23 20.95
C ALA A 54 -7.22 -1.65 21.45
N GLU A 55 -7.12 -2.08 22.70
CA GLU A 55 -5.86 -2.57 23.29
C GLU A 55 -5.38 -3.89 22.69
N GLU A 56 -6.30 -4.80 22.33
CA GLU A 56 -5.94 -6.02 21.62
C GLU A 56 -5.39 -5.75 20.22
N ILE A 57 -6.01 -4.80 19.49
CA ILE A 57 -5.60 -4.40 18.14
C ILE A 57 -4.23 -3.72 18.16
N LYS A 58 -3.97 -2.88 19.17
CA LYS A 58 -2.66 -2.23 19.35
C LYS A 58 -1.51 -3.24 19.43
N ARG A 59 -1.75 -4.42 20.01
CA ARG A 59 -0.76 -5.50 20.16
C ARG A 59 -0.64 -6.39 18.91
N LEU A 60 -1.40 -6.13 17.84
CA LEU A 60 -1.30 -6.92 16.61
C LEU A 60 0.02 -6.67 15.89
N ALA A 61 0.57 -5.45 15.95
CA ALA A 61 1.88 -5.15 15.36
C ALA A 61 3.00 -6.06 15.91
N GLU A 62 2.96 -6.39 17.20
CA GLU A 62 3.94 -7.27 17.85
C GLU A 62 3.80 -8.75 17.42
N LYS A 63 2.66 -9.11 16.81
CA LYS A 63 2.33 -10.47 16.39
C LYS A 63 2.44 -10.68 14.88
N GLU A 64 2.94 -9.68 14.15
CA GLU A 64 3.16 -9.79 12.71
C GLU A 64 4.11 -10.94 12.41
N ASP A 65 3.64 -11.90 11.62
CA ASP A 65 4.41 -13.08 11.21
C ASP A 65 5.26 -12.82 9.95
N TRP A 66 4.91 -11.76 9.20
CA TRP A 66 5.51 -11.41 7.92
C TRP A 66 5.47 -12.52 6.86
N ILE A 67 4.53 -13.47 7.01
CA ILE A 67 4.35 -14.56 6.07
C ILE A 67 3.38 -14.09 4.99
N VAL A 68 3.91 -13.92 3.77
CA VAL A 68 3.15 -13.46 2.61
C VAL A 68 2.53 -14.64 1.87
N ASP A 69 1.23 -14.59 1.62
CA ASP A 69 0.51 -15.58 0.83
C ASP A 69 0.65 -15.37 -0.69
N ASN A 70 -0.10 -16.13 -1.49
CA ASN A 70 -0.07 -16.03 -2.95
C ASN A 70 -0.65 -14.71 -3.51
N GLU A 71 -1.41 -13.98 -2.69
CA GLU A 71 -2.04 -12.70 -3.05
C GLU A 71 -1.20 -11.51 -2.58
N GLY A 72 -0.09 -11.76 -1.87
CA GLY A 72 0.77 -10.71 -1.36
C GLY A 72 0.33 -10.16 -0.02
N LEU A 73 -0.41 -10.93 0.77
CA LEU A 73 -1.01 -10.51 2.03
C LEU A 73 -0.41 -11.27 3.20
N THR A 74 -0.33 -10.60 4.35
CA THR A 74 -0.03 -11.27 5.62
C THR A 74 -1.31 -11.64 6.34
N SER A 75 -1.19 -12.38 7.45
CA SER A 75 -2.35 -12.76 8.26
C SER A 75 -2.99 -11.56 8.99
N LEU A 76 -2.30 -10.41 9.05
CA LEU A 76 -2.67 -9.26 9.88
C LEU A 76 -4.04 -8.63 9.57
N PRO A 77 -4.41 -8.33 8.30
CA PRO A 77 -5.75 -7.84 7.99
C PRO A 77 -6.86 -8.78 8.50
N CYS A 78 -6.66 -10.09 8.35
CA CYS A 78 -7.60 -11.09 8.83
C CYS A 78 -7.67 -11.13 10.36
N GLN A 79 -6.52 -11.07 11.05
CA GLN A 79 -6.47 -11.03 12.52
C GLN A 79 -7.20 -9.79 13.08
N PHE A 80 -7.02 -8.64 12.43
CA PHE A 80 -7.73 -7.41 12.76
C PHE A 80 -9.25 -7.55 12.61
N GLU A 81 -9.71 -8.04 11.46
CA GLU A 81 -11.13 -8.30 11.20
C GLU A 81 -11.72 -9.25 12.24
N GLN A 82 -11.03 -10.37 12.52
CA GLN A 82 -11.46 -11.35 13.51
C GLN A 82 -11.52 -10.78 14.93
N CYS A 83 -10.64 -9.84 15.30
CA CYS A 83 -10.68 -9.19 16.60
C CYS A 83 -11.96 -8.36 16.76
N ILE A 84 -12.29 -7.54 15.76
CA ILE A 84 -13.52 -6.73 15.76
C ILE A 84 -14.76 -7.62 15.72
N VAL A 85 -14.79 -8.62 14.84
CA VAL A 85 -15.94 -9.53 14.71
C VAL A 85 -16.22 -10.28 16.02
N ARG A 86 -15.18 -10.79 16.70
CA ARG A 86 -15.35 -11.44 18.02
C ARG A 86 -15.89 -10.47 19.07
N SER A 87 -15.40 -9.23 19.07
CA SER A 87 -15.89 -8.18 19.97
C SER A 87 -17.38 -7.89 19.75
N LEU A 88 -17.80 -7.64 18.50
CA LEU A 88 -19.20 -7.39 18.15
C LEU A 88 -20.11 -8.59 18.47
N GLN A 89 -19.64 -9.81 18.21
CA GLN A 89 -20.38 -11.03 18.56
C GLN A 89 -20.60 -11.15 20.08
N SER A 90 -19.60 -10.81 20.89
CA SER A 90 -19.73 -10.84 22.36
C SER A 90 -20.77 -9.84 22.89
N LEU A 91 -20.98 -8.74 22.16
CA LEU A 91 -21.96 -7.71 22.50
C LEU A 91 -23.38 -8.04 22.02
N LYS A 92 -23.59 -9.10 21.24
CA LYS A 92 -24.91 -9.43 20.67
C LYS A 92 -26.02 -9.49 21.71
N GLY A 93 -25.82 -10.22 22.81
CA GLY A 93 -26.82 -10.35 23.88
C GLY A 93 -27.00 -9.07 24.70
N VAL A 94 -25.97 -8.23 24.76
CA VAL A 94 -26.01 -6.93 25.44
C VAL A 94 -26.81 -5.92 24.61
N LEU A 95 -26.67 -5.94 23.29
CA LEU A 95 -27.35 -5.01 22.39
C LEU A 95 -28.81 -5.41 22.12
N GLU A 96 -29.16 -6.69 22.26
CA GLU A 96 -30.55 -7.15 22.15
C GLU A 96 -31.44 -6.47 23.19
N CYS A 97 -32.49 -5.78 22.76
CA CYS A 97 -33.48 -5.17 23.64
C CYS A 97 -34.55 -6.20 24.03
N LYS A 98 -34.81 -6.33 25.33
CA LYS A 98 -35.94 -7.10 25.87
C LYS A 98 -37.18 -6.20 26.03
N PRO A 99 -38.39 -6.75 26.17
CA PRO A 99 -39.61 -5.96 26.35
C PRO A 99 -39.47 -4.98 27.53
N GLY A 100 -39.79 -3.70 27.28
CA GLY A 100 -39.65 -2.64 28.28
C GLY A 100 -38.25 -2.01 28.36
N GLU A 101 -37.23 -2.59 27.73
CA GLU A 101 -35.89 -2.00 27.70
C GLU A 101 -35.74 -0.92 26.63
N ALA A 102 -35.08 0.17 27.01
CA ALA A 102 -34.53 1.12 26.08
C ALA A 102 -33.37 0.53 25.25
N SER A 103 -33.17 1.09 24.05
CA SER A 103 -31.96 0.81 23.26
C SER A 103 -30.74 1.44 23.92
N VAL A 104 -29.60 0.73 23.89
CA VAL A 104 -28.29 1.30 24.27
C VAL A 104 -27.99 2.58 23.49
N PHE A 105 -28.44 2.63 22.24
CA PHE A 105 -28.29 3.78 21.35
C PHE A 105 -29.44 4.78 21.48
N GLN A 106 -30.21 4.79 22.56
CA GLN A 106 -31.29 5.79 22.72
C GLN A 106 -30.73 7.20 22.93
N GLN A 107 -29.63 7.32 23.70
CA GLN A 107 -29.02 8.60 24.00
C GLN A 107 -28.05 9.02 22.88
N PRO A 108 -28.19 10.22 22.29
CA PRO A 108 -27.28 10.70 21.25
C PRO A 108 -25.82 10.73 21.70
N LYS A 109 -25.57 11.06 22.97
CA LYS A 109 -24.23 11.05 23.57
C LYS A 109 -23.57 9.67 23.49
N THR A 110 -24.30 8.61 23.82
CA THR A 110 -23.79 7.24 23.74
C THR A 110 -23.50 6.82 22.29
N GLN A 111 -24.36 7.20 21.34
CA GLN A 111 -24.11 6.94 19.92
C GLN A 111 -22.80 7.59 19.46
N GLU A 112 -22.59 8.85 19.85
CA GLU A 112 -21.38 9.60 19.50
C GLU A 112 -20.12 8.98 20.13
N GLU A 113 -20.16 8.64 21.42
CA GLU A 113 -19.04 8.00 22.13
C GLU A 113 -18.65 6.65 21.50
N VAL A 114 -19.63 5.80 21.19
CA VAL A 114 -19.40 4.51 20.54
C VAL A 114 -18.85 4.69 19.12
N CYS A 115 -19.37 5.66 18.36
CA CYS A 115 -18.88 5.99 17.02
C CYS A 115 -17.42 6.47 17.06
N GLN A 116 -17.08 7.39 17.98
CA GLN A 116 -15.72 7.88 18.16
C GLN A 116 -14.75 6.76 18.56
N LEU A 117 -15.16 5.88 19.49
CA LEU A 117 -14.34 4.75 19.90
C LEU A 117 -14.13 3.73 18.77
N SER A 118 -15.15 3.52 17.93
CA SER A 118 -15.04 2.65 16.74
C SER A 118 -14.06 3.24 15.72
N ILE A 119 -14.14 4.55 15.44
CA ILE A 119 -13.15 5.26 14.61
C ILE A 119 -11.74 5.10 15.19
N HIS A 120 -11.60 5.30 16.50
CA HIS A 120 -10.31 5.18 17.19
C HIS A 120 -9.70 3.78 17.06
N ILE A 121 -10.51 2.72 17.20
CA ILE A 121 -10.09 1.33 16.98
C ILE A 121 -9.51 1.14 15.57
N MET A 122 -10.20 1.63 14.55
CA MET A 122 -9.74 1.54 13.16
C MET A 122 -8.42 2.32 12.96
N GLN A 123 -8.31 3.50 13.56
CA GLN A 123 -7.10 4.33 13.49
C GLN A 123 -5.90 3.72 14.21
N ILE A 124 -6.11 3.03 15.34
CA ILE A 124 -5.02 2.28 16.02
C ILE A 124 -4.43 1.26 15.06
N PHE A 125 -5.27 0.55 14.30
CA PHE A 125 -4.78 -0.45 13.35
C PHE A 125 -4.00 0.19 12.19
N VAL A 126 -4.47 1.33 11.66
CA VAL A 126 -3.70 2.11 10.68
C VAL A 126 -2.34 2.52 11.26
N HIS A 127 -2.29 2.93 12.52
CA HIS A 127 -1.02 3.24 13.19
C HIS A 127 -0.13 2.01 13.39
N CYS A 128 -0.69 0.82 13.63
CA CYS A 128 0.08 -0.43 13.66
C CYS A 128 0.77 -0.70 12.31
N LEU A 129 0.07 -0.49 11.18
CA LEU A 129 0.65 -0.64 9.84
C LEU A 129 1.79 0.35 9.62
N GLU A 130 1.60 1.60 10.06
CA GLU A 130 2.63 2.63 10.00
C GLU A 130 3.88 2.23 10.80
N GLN A 131 3.72 1.74 12.04
CA GLN A 131 4.83 1.26 12.87
C GLN A 131 5.58 0.09 12.21
N LEU A 132 4.87 -0.85 11.59
CA LEU A 132 5.47 -1.99 10.89
C LEU A 132 6.25 -1.57 9.63
N SER A 133 5.82 -0.48 8.99
CA SER A 133 6.48 0.09 7.81
C SER A 133 7.68 0.96 8.15
N ALA A 134 7.75 1.48 9.38
CA ALA A 134 8.89 2.26 9.84
C ALA A 134 10.13 1.37 9.93
N LYS A 135 11.31 1.96 9.69
CA LYS A 135 12.56 1.25 9.91
C LYS A 135 12.58 0.78 11.36
N PRO A 136 12.95 -0.49 11.65
CA PRO A 136 13.22 -0.88 13.02
C PRO A 136 14.28 0.09 13.53
N ASP A 137 13.98 0.80 14.61
CA ASP A 137 14.94 1.72 15.22
C ASP A 137 16.27 0.98 15.37
N ALA A 138 17.33 1.63 14.88
CA ALA A 138 18.69 1.21 15.05
C ALA A 138 19.04 1.31 16.54
N ASP A 139 18.61 0.34 17.34
CA ASP A 139 18.96 0.21 18.75
C ASP A 139 18.84 -1.26 19.18
N VAL A 140 19.71 -2.09 18.59
CA VAL A 140 20.41 -3.13 19.34
C VAL A 140 21.86 -3.11 18.86
N ASP A 141 22.75 -2.73 19.77
CA ASP A 141 24.20 -2.72 19.65
C ASP A 141 24.76 -3.82 18.72
N THR A 142 25.35 -3.41 17.59
CA THR A 142 26.49 -4.14 17.01
C THR A 142 27.54 -3.13 16.58
N ALA A 143 28.09 -2.44 17.58
CA ALA A 143 29.47 -2.02 17.50
C ALA A 143 30.35 -3.25 17.20
N HIS A 144 31.29 -3.07 16.27
CA HIS A 144 32.24 -4.05 15.74
C HIS A 144 31.72 -4.93 14.60
N LEU A 145 31.96 -4.48 13.36
CA LEU A 145 32.89 -5.15 12.45
C LEU A 145 33.27 -4.19 11.31
N SER A 146 34.30 -3.39 11.56
CA SER A 146 35.20 -2.94 10.50
C SER A 146 35.86 -4.17 9.89
N MET A 147 35.60 -4.52 8.63
CA MET A 147 36.51 -5.40 7.88
C MET A 147 36.63 -4.96 6.42
N ASP A 148 37.90 -4.91 6.03
CA ASP A 148 38.49 -4.46 4.79
C ASP A 148 38.00 -5.19 3.53
N VAL A 149 38.21 -4.47 2.43
CA VAL A 149 38.24 -4.93 1.04
C VAL A 149 39.18 -6.14 0.87
N SER A 150 38.68 -7.27 0.34
CA SER A 150 39.27 -8.10 -0.74
C SER A 150 38.79 -9.57 -0.73
N SER A 151 38.01 -9.96 -1.76
CA SER A 151 38.03 -11.25 -2.51
C SER A 151 36.63 -11.84 -2.78
N PRO A 152 36.35 -12.33 -4.00
CA PRO A 152 35.10 -13.02 -4.34
C PRO A 152 35.29 -14.55 -4.43
N ASP A 153 34.63 -15.30 -3.55
CA ASP A 153 34.35 -16.75 -3.71
C ASP A 153 32.99 -17.03 -3.03
N LEU A 154 31.91 -17.18 -3.80
CA LEU A 154 31.33 -18.42 -4.32
C LEU A 154 30.74 -19.37 -3.24
N PHE A 155 29.42 -19.25 -3.08
CA PHE A 155 28.47 -20.31 -2.72
C PHE A 155 28.73 -21.08 -1.40
N GLY A 156 28.18 -20.56 -0.29
CA GLY A 156 28.11 -21.32 0.96
C GLY A 156 27.51 -20.56 2.14
N SER A 157 26.18 -20.55 2.26
CA SER A 157 25.41 -20.70 3.52
C SER A 157 23.96 -20.27 3.29
N ILE A 158 23.12 -21.22 2.85
CA ILE A 158 21.66 -21.06 2.84
C ILE A 158 21.19 -21.31 4.28
N HIS A 159 21.31 -20.29 5.12
CA HIS A 159 20.59 -20.05 6.37
C HIS A 159 21.05 -18.67 6.88
N GLU A 160 20.91 -17.65 6.04
CA GLU A 160 20.69 -16.30 6.55
C GLU A 160 19.23 -16.26 6.96
N ASP A 161 18.95 -15.92 8.22
CA ASP A 161 17.64 -15.38 8.57
C ASP A 161 17.42 -14.19 7.64
N ILE A 162 16.67 -14.40 6.54
CA ILE A 162 16.34 -13.37 5.57
C ILE A 162 15.39 -12.41 6.29
N SER A 163 15.96 -11.51 7.07
CA SER A 163 15.25 -10.37 7.58
C SER A 163 14.76 -9.58 6.36
N LEU A 164 13.44 -9.43 6.27
CA LEU A 164 12.81 -8.64 5.20
C LEU A 164 13.44 -7.26 5.16
N THR A 165 13.84 -6.82 3.96
CA THR A 165 14.37 -5.47 3.78
C THR A 165 13.28 -4.44 4.07
N SER A 166 13.68 -3.20 4.37
CA SER A 166 12.71 -2.13 4.63
C SER A 166 11.78 -1.89 3.43
N GLU A 167 12.27 -2.05 2.20
CA GLU A 167 11.52 -1.92 0.96
C GLU A 167 10.48 -3.06 0.80
N GLN A 168 10.86 -4.29 1.14
CA GLN A 168 9.94 -5.43 1.12
C GLN A 168 8.83 -5.24 2.15
N ARG A 169 9.16 -4.76 3.36
CA ARG A 169 8.16 -4.44 4.39
C ARG A 169 7.19 -3.36 3.91
N LEU A 170 7.69 -2.29 3.28
CA LEU A 170 6.85 -1.25 2.69
C LEU A 170 5.87 -1.83 1.66
N LEU A 171 6.34 -2.69 0.75
CA LEU A 171 5.48 -3.33 -0.24
C LEU A 171 4.42 -4.24 0.37
N ILE A 172 4.79 -5.03 1.38
CA ILE A 172 3.86 -5.90 2.10
C ILE A 172 2.77 -5.07 2.79
N VAL A 173 3.16 -4.00 3.49
CA VAL A 173 2.21 -3.10 4.15
C VAL A 173 1.30 -2.39 3.13
N LEU A 174 1.84 -1.94 1.98
CA LEU A 174 1.05 -1.37 0.89
C LEU A 174 0.03 -2.36 0.31
N SER A 175 0.43 -3.62 0.17
CA SER A 175 -0.46 -4.70 -0.28
C SER A 175 -1.59 -4.92 0.73
N ASN A 176 -1.25 -4.98 2.03
CA ASN A 176 -2.23 -5.05 3.11
C ASN A 176 -3.19 -3.84 3.09
N CYS A 177 -2.69 -2.60 2.89
CA CYS A 177 -3.52 -1.40 2.75
C CYS A 177 -4.53 -1.53 1.60
N CYS A 178 -4.10 -2.00 0.44
CA CYS A 178 -4.98 -2.22 -0.71
C CYS A 178 -6.10 -3.22 -0.40
N TYR A 179 -5.78 -4.31 0.31
CA TYR A 179 -6.77 -5.30 0.73
C TYR A 179 -7.75 -4.75 1.77
N LEU A 180 -7.25 -3.98 2.75
CA LEU A 180 -8.08 -3.36 3.78
C LEU A 180 -9.12 -2.41 3.19
N GLU A 181 -8.73 -1.60 2.20
CA GLU A 181 -9.63 -0.69 1.49
C GLU A 181 -10.74 -1.45 0.74
N ARG A 182 -10.39 -2.56 0.08
CA ARG A 182 -11.32 -3.27 -0.80
C ARG A 182 -12.21 -4.28 -0.10
N HIS A 183 -11.78 -4.82 1.04
CA HIS A 183 -12.42 -5.95 1.69
C HIS A 183 -12.67 -5.71 3.18
N THR A 184 -11.61 -5.66 3.99
CA THR A 184 -11.75 -5.73 5.45
C THR A 184 -12.58 -4.59 6.04
N PHE A 185 -12.37 -3.35 5.62
CA PHE A 185 -13.15 -2.22 6.16
C PHE A 185 -14.62 -2.29 5.74
N LEU A 186 -14.92 -2.83 4.56
CA LEU A 186 -16.29 -3.06 4.10
C LEU A 186 -16.95 -4.18 4.91
N ASN A 187 -16.26 -5.31 5.11
CA ASN A 187 -16.75 -6.42 5.94
C ASN A 187 -17.01 -5.96 7.39
N ILE A 188 -16.11 -5.17 7.96
CA ILE A 188 -16.29 -4.60 9.30
C ILE A 188 -17.53 -3.70 9.34
N ALA A 189 -17.77 -2.88 8.33
CA ALA A 189 -18.97 -2.05 8.24
C ALA A 189 -20.25 -2.92 8.20
N GLU A 190 -20.27 -3.98 7.39
CA GLU A 190 -21.39 -4.94 7.36
C GLU A 190 -21.62 -5.60 8.73
N HIS A 191 -20.55 -5.91 9.47
CA HIS A 191 -20.65 -6.44 10.81
C HIS A 191 -21.21 -5.42 11.81
N PHE A 192 -20.80 -4.15 11.74
CA PHE A 192 -21.43 -3.09 12.54
C PHE A 192 -22.93 -2.96 12.23
N GLU A 193 -23.32 -3.00 10.95
CA GLU A 193 -24.73 -2.92 10.51
C GLU A 193 -25.54 -4.09 11.07
N LYS A 194 -25.02 -5.31 10.95
CA LYS A 194 -25.65 -6.53 11.46
C LYS A 194 -25.92 -6.48 12.97
N HIS A 195 -25.12 -5.73 13.72
CA HIS A 195 -25.25 -5.55 15.16
C HIS A 195 -26.01 -4.26 15.55
N ASN A 196 -26.62 -3.57 14.59
CA ASN A 196 -27.40 -2.34 14.76
C ASN A 196 -26.60 -1.16 15.34
N PHE A 197 -25.29 -1.09 15.07
CA PHE A 197 -24.51 0.10 15.38
C PHE A 197 -24.92 1.27 14.48
N GLN A 198 -24.69 2.49 14.95
CA GLN A 198 -25.01 3.72 14.24
C GLN A 198 -23.75 4.48 13.86
N GLY A 199 -23.85 5.37 12.87
CA GLY A 199 -22.73 6.19 12.41
C GLY A 199 -21.70 5.44 11.56
N ILE A 200 -22.10 4.32 10.95
CA ILE A 200 -21.23 3.43 10.17
C ILE A 200 -20.63 4.16 8.97
N GLU A 201 -21.42 4.99 8.28
CA GLU A 201 -20.92 5.85 7.19
C GLU A 201 -19.75 6.73 7.66
N LYS A 202 -19.88 7.36 8.84
CA LYS A 202 -18.82 8.19 9.41
C LYS A 202 -17.60 7.36 9.80
N ILE A 203 -17.80 6.19 10.40
CA ILE A 203 -16.72 5.26 10.77
C ILE A 203 -15.94 4.88 9.51
N THR A 204 -16.62 4.34 8.50
CA THR A 204 -16.00 3.93 7.24
C THR A 204 -15.32 5.10 6.53
N GLN A 205 -15.96 6.27 6.43
CA GLN A 205 -15.38 7.42 5.76
C GLN A 205 -14.08 7.89 6.41
N VAL A 206 -14.07 8.07 7.74
CA VAL A 206 -12.89 8.56 8.46
C VAL A 206 -11.77 7.51 8.43
N SER A 207 -12.10 6.23 8.63
CA SER A 207 -11.11 5.16 8.59
C SER A 207 -10.50 4.97 7.20
N MET A 208 -11.31 5.01 6.15
CA MET A 208 -10.82 4.96 4.76
C MET A 208 -9.91 6.14 4.43
N ALA A 209 -10.25 7.34 4.90
CA ALA A 209 -9.40 8.51 4.70
C ALA A 209 -8.03 8.34 5.38
N SER A 210 -7.99 7.89 6.64
CA SER A 210 -6.74 7.62 7.35
C SER A 210 -5.90 6.53 6.68
N LEU A 211 -6.54 5.45 6.18
CA LEU A 211 -5.84 4.38 5.46
C LEU A 211 -5.23 4.88 4.15
N LYS A 212 -5.97 5.69 3.39
CA LYS A 212 -5.49 6.29 2.13
C LYS A 212 -4.33 7.24 2.33
N GLU A 213 -4.36 8.03 3.41
CA GLU A 213 -3.27 8.92 3.76
C GLU A 213 -1.99 8.12 4.06
N LEU A 214 -2.10 7.04 4.85
CA LEU A 214 -0.98 6.15 5.12
C LEU A 214 -0.47 5.50 3.83
N ASP A 215 -1.35 4.87 3.05
CA ASP A 215 -1.00 4.23 1.78
C ASP A 215 -0.25 5.18 0.84
N GLN A 216 -0.73 6.41 0.68
CA GLN A 216 -0.06 7.42 -0.16
C GLN A 216 1.35 7.72 0.36
N ARG A 217 1.52 7.94 1.66
CA ARG A 217 2.81 8.28 2.26
C ARG A 217 3.83 7.15 2.15
N LEU A 218 3.40 5.91 2.42
CA LEU A 218 4.26 4.73 2.28
C LEU A 218 4.64 4.49 0.82
N PHE A 219 3.69 4.73 -0.09
CA PHE A 219 3.91 4.60 -1.52
C PHE A 219 4.92 5.63 -2.02
N GLU A 220 4.78 6.91 -1.65
CA GLU A 220 5.74 7.96 -1.99
C GLU A 220 7.15 7.62 -1.50
N ASN A 221 7.29 7.20 -0.23
CA ASN A 221 8.58 6.77 0.32
C ASN A 221 9.20 5.60 -0.47
N TYR A 222 8.40 4.58 -0.81
CA TYR A 222 8.89 3.48 -1.64
C TYR A 222 9.33 3.96 -3.04
N ILE A 223 8.57 4.87 -3.66
CA ILE A 223 8.91 5.43 -4.96
C ILE A 223 10.21 6.22 -4.90
N GLU A 224 10.42 7.08 -3.89
CA GLU A 224 11.68 7.82 -3.71
C GLU A 224 12.88 6.85 -3.62
N LEU A 225 12.77 5.82 -2.79
CA LEU A 225 13.84 4.81 -2.62
C LEU A 225 14.22 4.10 -3.93
N LYS A 226 13.28 3.93 -4.86
CA LYS A 226 13.49 3.16 -6.10
C LYS A 226 13.71 4.03 -7.34
N ALA A 227 13.04 5.16 -7.45
CA ALA A 227 13.10 6.04 -8.61
C ALA A 227 14.32 6.95 -8.57
N ASP A 228 14.66 7.52 -7.41
CA ASP A 228 15.72 8.52 -7.29
C ASP A 228 17.10 8.01 -7.74
N PRO A 229 17.53 6.77 -7.40
CA PRO A 229 18.80 6.25 -7.92
C PRO A 229 18.80 6.08 -9.44
N ILE A 230 17.67 5.68 -10.02
CA ILE A 230 17.52 5.53 -11.47
C ILE A 230 17.63 6.90 -12.14
N VAL A 231 16.84 7.86 -11.67
CA VAL A 231 16.83 9.26 -12.13
C VAL A 231 18.23 9.88 -12.00
N GLY A 232 18.86 9.77 -10.84
CA GLY A 232 20.20 10.33 -10.57
C GLY A 232 21.32 9.72 -11.41
N SER A 233 21.13 8.49 -11.94
CA SER A 233 22.09 7.85 -12.84
C SER A 233 21.99 8.32 -14.30
N LEU A 234 20.87 8.93 -14.71
CA LEU A 234 20.61 9.30 -16.10
C LEU A 234 21.59 10.38 -16.61
N GLU A 235 21.73 11.48 -15.88
CA GLU A 235 22.58 12.59 -16.30
C GLU A 235 24.07 12.19 -16.39
N PRO A 236 24.69 11.58 -15.35
CA PRO A 236 26.05 11.07 -15.46
C PRO A 236 26.21 10.04 -16.59
N GLY A 237 25.20 9.19 -16.79
CA GLY A 237 25.20 8.17 -17.84
C GLY A 237 25.15 8.73 -19.26
N ILE A 238 24.40 9.82 -19.48
CA ILE A 238 24.33 10.51 -20.78
C ILE A 238 25.68 11.13 -21.15
N TYR A 239 26.36 11.75 -20.18
CA TYR A 239 27.61 12.50 -20.39
C TYR A 239 28.87 11.67 -20.13
N ALA A 240 28.72 10.38 -19.83
CA ALA A 240 29.83 9.46 -19.66
C ALA A 240 30.79 9.49 -20.86
N GLY A 241 32.10 9.61 -20.57
CA GLY A 241 33.14 9.68 -21.61
C GLY A 241 33.19 11.00 -22.38
N TYR A 242 32.77 12.12 -21.76
CA TYR A 242 32.76 13.46 -22.37
C TYR A 242 31.87 13.57 -23.61
N PHE A 243 30.75 12.85 -23.62
CA PHE A 243 29.80 12.87 -24.72
C PHE A 243 29.22 14.28 -24.94
N ASP A 244 29.21 14.75 -26.20
CA ASP A 244 28.60 16.03 -26.59
C ASP A 244 27.55 15.81 -27.69
N TRP A 245 26.34 16.33 -27.47
CA TRP A 245 25.24 16.33 -28.45
C TRP A 245 25.59 17.07 -29.75
N LYS A 246 26.52 18.04 -29.69
CA LYS A 246 27.00 18.83 -30.83
C LYS A 246 28.01 18.11 -31.70
N ASP A 247 28.72 17.14 -31.15
CA ASP A 247 29.75 16.36 -31.86
C ASP A 247 29.48 14.86 -31.71
N CYS A 248 28.29 14.46 -32.16
CA CYS A 248 27.83 13.09 -32.05
C CYS A 248 28.17 12.29 -33.32
N LEU A 249 28.83 11.16 -33.13
CA LEU A 249 29.04 10.18 -34.21
C LEU A 249 27.70 9.57 -34.66
N PRO A 250 27.63 8.99 -35.87
CA PRO A 250 26.42 8.30 -36.33
C PRO A 250 25.93 7.25 -35.32
N PRO A 251 24.63 7.26 -34.95
CA PRO A 251 24.05 6.29 -34.02
C PRO A 251 24.32 4.84 -34.43
N THR A 252 24.84 4.03 -33.50
CA THR A 252 25.06 2.59 -33.70
C THR A 252 24.07 1.70 -32.92
N GLY A 253 23.31 2.33 -32.03
CA GLY A 253 22.30 1.70 -31.18
C GLY A 253 22.00 2.54 -29.93
N VAL A 254 21.13 2.01 -29.09
CA VAL A 254 20.85 2.57 -27.75
C VAL A 254 22.10 2.42 -26.86
N ARG A 255 22.52 3.51 -26.21
CA ARG A 255 23.70 3.52 -25.33
C ARG A 255 23.44 2.78 -24.02
N ASN A 256 24.53 2.40 -23.34
CA ASN A 256 24.48 1.52 -22.17
C ASN A 256 23.76 2.14 -20.96
N TYR A 257 23.87 3.46 -20.75
CA TYR A 257 23.18 4.12 -19.63
C TYR A 257 21.67 3.86 -19.65
N LEU A 258 21.04 3.86 -20.84
CA LEU A 258 19.61 3.62 -20.95
C LEU A 258 19.26 2.14 -20.73
N LYS A 259 20.15 1.23 -21.15
CA LYS A 259 19.98 -0.20 -20.88
C LYS A 259 20.08 -0.49 -19.39
N GLU A 260 21.00 0.18 -18.69
CA GLU A 260 21.16 0.10 -17.24
C GLU A 260 19.94 0.65 -16.50
N ALA A 261 19.43 1.81 -16.92
CA ALA A 261 18.17 2.34 -16.39
C ALA A 261 17.01 1.35 -16.57
N LEU A 262 16.88 0.73 -17.75
CA LEU A 262 15.87 -0.31 -18.00
C LEU A 262 16.07 -1.54 -17.11
N VAL A 263 17.30 -2.00 -16.91
CA VAL A 263 17.59 -3.11 -15.99
C VAL A 263 17.20 -2.77 -14.56
N ASN A 264 17.43 -1.53 -14.10
CA ASN A 264 17.01 -1.09 -12.78
C ASN A 264 15.47 -1.04 -12.66
N ILE A 265 14.75 -0.57 -13.69
CA ILE A 265 13.28 -0.64 -13.72
C ILE A 265 12.79 -2.09 -13.71
N ILE A 266 13.47 -3.01 -14.40
CA ILE A 266 13.17 -4.45 -14.35
C ILE A 266 13.39 -5.02 -12.95
N ALA A 267 14.44 -4.59 -12.25
CA ALA A 267 14.68 -4.99 -10.86
C ALA A 267 13.55 -4.52 -9.94
N VAL A 268 13.07 -3.28 -10.08
CA VAL A 268 11.89 -2.77 -9.37
C VAL A 268 10.65 -3.61 -9.69
N HIS A 269 10.41 -3.89 -10.98
CA HIS A 269 9.31 -4.78 -11.39
C HIS A 269 9.39 -6.14 -10.68
N ALA A 270 10.56 -6.79 -10.71
CA ALA A 270 10.75 -8.12 -10.15
C ALA A 270 10.53 -8.14 -8.62
N GLU A 271 11.01 -7.13 -7.91
CA GLU A 271 10.80 -6.98 -6.47
C GLU A 271 9.32 -6.86 -6.14
N VAL A 272 8.61 -5.93 -6.80
CA VAL A 272 7.17 -5.71 -6.58
C VAL A 272 6.37 -6.94 -6.96
N PHE A 273 6.64 -7.54 -8.12
CA PHE A 273 5.93 -8.71 -8.61
C PHE A 273 6.06 -9.93 -7.69
N THR A 274 7.20 -10.07 -7.00
CA THR A 274 7.45 -11.16 -6.05
C THR A 274 6.60 -11.01 -4.79
N ILE A 275 6.29 -9.78 -4.37
CA ILE A 275 5.47 -9.49 -3.20
C ILE A 275 3.98 -9.41 -3.58
N SER A 276 3.61 -8.50 -4.47
CA SER A 276 2.22 -8.28 -4.87
C SER A 276 2.12 -7.84 -6.34
N LYS A 277 1.54 -8.70 -7.17
CA LYS A 277 1.35 -8.45 -8.60
C LYS A 277 0.41 -7.28 -8.86
N GLU A 278 -0.52 -7.02 -7.95
CA GLU A 278 -1.48 -5.91 -8.07
C GLU A 278 -0.82 -4.54 -7.94
N LEU A 279 0.31 -4.45 -7.23
CA LEU A 279 1.05 -3.19 -7.05
C LEU A 279 1.90 -2.82 -8.27
N VAL A 280 2.24 -3.79 -9.13
CA VAL A 280 3.16 -3.58 -10.27
C VAL A 280 2.73 -2.42 -11.18
N PRO A 281 1.46 -2.32 -11.65
CA PRO A 281 1.05 -1.23 -12.51
C PRO A 281 1.16 0.13 -11.81
N ARG A 282 0.82 0.19 -10.52
CA ARG A 282 0.85 1.42 -9.72
C ARG A 282 2.29 1.91 -9.51
N VAL A 283 3.19 1.01 -9.10
CA VAL A 283 4.61 1.35 -8.86
C VAL A 283 5.30 1.75 -10.16
N LEU A 284 5.23 0.91 -11.20
CA LEU A 284 5.96 1.17 -12.43
C LEU A 284 5.49 2.43 -13.14
N SER A 285 4.20 2.76 -13.07
CA SER A 285 3.68 4.02 -13.64
C SER A 285 4.38 5.24 -13.03
N LYS A 286 4.58 5.27 -11.71
CA LYS A 286 5.27 6.37 -11.03
C LYS A 286 6.78 6.40 -11.29
N VAL A 287 7.43 5.23 -11.34
CA VAL A 287 8.86 5.15 -11.72
C VAL A 287 9.05 5.67 -13.15
N VAL A 288 8.17 5.30 -14.08
CA VAL A 288 8.22 5.76 -15.47
C VAL A 288 7.97 7.25 -15.58
N GLU A 289 7.05 7.82 -14.81
CA GLU A 289 6.84 9.27 -14.72
C GLU A 289 8.13 9.99 -14.33
N ALA A 290 8.76 9.62 -13.22
CA ALA A 290 10.00 10.23 -12.73
C ALA A 290 11.14 10.16 -13.76
N VAL A 291 11.36 8.98 -14.36
CA VAL A 291 12.38 8.78 -15.40
C VAL A 291 12.09 9.60 -16.65
N SER A 292 10.82 9.68 -17.06
CA SER A 292 10.42 10.44 -18.25
C SER A 292 10.52 11.95 -18.06
N GLU A 293 10.21 12.43 -16.86
CA GLU A 293 10.34 13.84 -16.48
C GLU A 293 11.81 14.26 -16.48
N GLU A 294 12.68 13.47 -15.85
CA GLU A 294 14.12 13.75 -15.85
C GLU A 294 14.70 13.73 -17.25
N LEU A 295 14.33 12.73 -18.07
CA LEU A 295 14.77 12.69 -19.46
C LEU A 295 14.31 13.92 -20.25
N SER A 296 13.09 14.40 -20.02
CA SER A 296 12.57 15.63 -20.62
C SER A 296 13.39 16.85 -20.19
N ARG A 297 13.65 16.99 -18.88
CA ARG A 297 14.48 18.07 -18.33
C ARG A 297 15.86 18.09 -18.97
N LEU A 298 16.52 16.92 -19.04
CA LEU A 298 17.85 16.78 -19.61
C LEU A 298 17.89 17.18 -21.09
N MET A 299 16.88 16.79 -21.88
CA MET A 299 16.80 17.19 -23.30
C MET A 299 16.60 18.70 -23.48
N GLN A 300 15.81 19.34 -22.61
CA GLN A 300 15.58 20.78 -22.64
C GLN A 300 16.82 21.60 -22.25
N CYS A 301 17.71 21.03 -21.43
CA CYS A 301 18.97 21.67 -21.05
C CYS A 301 20.05 21.61 -22.16
N VAL A 302 19.86 20.83 -23.22
CA VAL A 302 20.84 20.72 -24.30
C VAL A 302 20.85 21.99 -25.15
N SER A 303 22.00 22.68 -25.18
CA SER A 303 22.13 23.97 -25.88
C SER A 303 22.00 23.88 -27.41
N SER A 304 22.47 22.80 -28.04
CA SER A 304 22.24 22.54 -29.46
C SER A 304 22.53 21.08 -29.80
N PHE A 305 21.89 20.58 -30.85
CA PHE A 305 22.10 19.22 -31.35
C PHE A 305 22.76 19.23 -32.74
N SER A 306 23.71 18.32 -32.94
CA SER A 306 24.07 17.88 -34.29
C SER A 306 22.94 17.03 -34.90
N LYS A 307 23.01 16.80 -36.22
CA LYS A 307 22.09 15.87 -36.90
C LYS A 307 22.07 14.48 -36.23
N ASN A 308 23.26 13.93 -35.97
CA ASN A 308 23.41 12.62 -35.35
C ASN A 308 23.01 12.63 -33.87
N GLY A 309 23.29 13.72 -33.15
CA GLY A 309 22.88 13.89 -31.75
C GLY A 309 21.36 13.91 -31.60
N ALA A 310 20.66 14.63 -32.48
CA ALA A 310 19.20 14.62 -32.52
C ALA A 310 18.64 13.23 -32.85
N LEU A 311 19.30 12.48 -33.74
CA LEU A 311 18.92 11.12 -34.08
C LEU A 311 19.15 10.14 -32.91
N GLN A 312 20.28 10.24 -32.21
CA GLN A 312 20.61 9.43 -31.03
C GLN A 312 19.61 9.70 -29.88
N ALA A 313 19.32 10.97 -29.58
CA ALA A 313 18.35 11.35 -28.55
C ALA A 313 16.96 10.79 -28.88
N ARG A 314 16.53 10.91 -30.14
CA ARG A 314 15.23 10.38 -30.58
C ARG A 314 15.17 8.86 -30.50
N LEU A 315 16.25 8.17 -30.85
CA LEU A 315 16.40 6.71 -30.70
C LEU A 315 16.20 6.31 -29.23
N GLU A 316 16.88 6.98 -28.32
CA GLU A 316 16.85 6.67 -26.89
C GLU A 316 15.50 6.95 -26.25
N ILE A 317 14.88 8.10 -26.54
CA ILE A 317 13.54 8.45 -26.05
C ILE A 317 12.50 7.46 -26.57
N CYS A 318 12.52 7.14 -27.87
CA CYS A 318 11.60 6.17 -28.45
C CYS A 318 11.83 4.76 -27.89
N ALA A 319 13.09 4.34 -27.70
CA ALA A 319 13.41 3.03 -27.13
C ALA A 319 12.83 2.86 -25.72
N LEU A 320 13.01 3.86 -24.85
CA LEU A 320 12.44 3.84 -23.51
C LEU A 320 10.92 3.83 -23.55
N ARG A 321 10.31 4.82 -24.21
CA ARG A 321 8.84 4.98 -24.30
C ARG A 321 8.15 3.73 -24.84
N ASP A 322 8.69 3.15 -25.91
CA ASP A 322 8.11 1.95 -26.52
C ASP A 322 8.25 0.73 -25.61
N THR A 323 9.34 0.65 -24.83
CA THR A 323 9.59 -0.45 -23.90
C THR A 323 8.62 -0.43 -22.73
N VAL A 324 8.37 0.74 -22.14
CA VAL A 324 7.50 0.89 -20.96
C VAL A 324 6.05 1.24 -21.32
N ALA A 325 5.63 0.98 -22.56
CA ALA A 325 4.37 1.45 -23.13
C ALA A 325 3.12 1.10 -22.29
N VAL A 326 3.12 -0.07 -21.66
CA VAL A 326 2.02 -0.57 -20.81
C VAL A 326 1.86 0.23 -19.52
N HIS A 327 2.90 0.90 -19.05
CA HIS A 327 2.93 1.68 -17.82
C HIS A 327 2.90 3.19 -18.06
N LEU A 328 2.56 3.63 -19.27
CA LEU A 328 2.48 5.05 -19.61
C LEU A 328 1.18 5.69 -19.10
N THR A 329 1.35 6.70 -18.25
CA THR A 329 0.33 7.62 -17.76
C THR A 329 0.18 8.86 -18.66
N SER A 330 -0.80 9.73 -18.36
CA SER A 330 -0.91 11.03 -19.04
C SER A 330 0.31 11.93 -18.81
N GLU A 331 0.87 11.89 -17.60
CA GLU A 331 2.04 12.69 -17.20
C GLU A 331 3.28 12.23 -17.95
N SER A 332 3.61 10.94 -17.89
CA SER A 332 4.76 10.38 -18.61
C SER A 332 4.66 10.56 -20.14
N LYS A 333 3.46 10.40 -20.72
CA LYS A 333 3.22 10.71 -22.14
C LYS A 333 3.52 12.18 -22.48
N SER A 334 3.14 13.10 -21.59
CA SER A 334 3.44 14.53 -21.74
C SER A 334 4.94 14.78 -21.68
N SER A 335 5.65 14.21 -20.70
CA SER A 335 7.10 14.36 -20.56
C SER A 335 7.86 13.81 -21.77
N PHE A 336 7.51 12.61 -22.26
CA PHE A 336 8.11 12.07 -23.48
C PHE A 336 7.83 12.92 -24.72
N LYS A 337 6.63 13.50 -24.82
CA LYS A 337 6.29 14.42 -25.90
C LYS A 337 7.14 15.69 -25.85
N GLN A 338 7.26 16.32 -24.68
CA GLN A 338 8.11 17.49 -24.47
C GLN A 338 9.57 17.20 -24.81
N ALA A 339 10.10 16.05 -24.37
CA ALA A 339 11.45 15.60 -24.69
C ALA A 339 11.68 15.50 -26.21
N LEU A 340 10.70 14.98 -26.96
CA LEU A 340 10.78 14.85 -28.42
C LEU A 340 10.62 16.18 -29.17
N GLU A 341 9.86 17.12 -28.59
CA GLU A 341 9.65 18.48 -29.12
C GLU A 341 10.89 19.36 -28.95
N ALA A 342 11.72 19.10 -27.94
CA ALA A 342 13.01 19.77 -27.76
C ALA A 342 14.04 19.40 -28.86
N LEU A 343 13.81 18.30 -29.59
CA LEU A 343 14.74 17.81 -30.62
C LEU A 343 14.47 18.42 -32.01
N PRO A 344 15.51 18.74 -32.79
CA PRO A 344 15.34 19.12 -34.19
C PRO A 344 14.58 18.08 -35.03
N GLN A 345 13.75 18.54 -35.96
CA GLN A 345 12.95 17.69 -36.84
C GLN A 345 13.83 16.84 -37.78
N LEU A 346 13.42 15.60 -38.02
CA LEU A 346 14.10 14.72 -38.96
C LEU A 346 13.66 15.04 -40.39
N SER A 347 14.56 15.63 -41.18
CA SER A 347 14.27 16.08 -42.55
C SER A 347 14.40 14.97 -43.61
N SER A 348 15.10 13.87 -43.32
CA SER A 348 15.43 12.83 -44.30
C SER A 348 14.70 11.50 -44.04
N GLY A 349 14.16 10.89 -45.11
CA GLY A 349 13.60 9.54 -45.05
C GLY A 349 14.63 8.45 -44.72
N ALA A 350 15.92 8.69 -45.00
CA ALA A 350 17.00 7.76 -44.63
C ALA A 350 17.22 7.73 -43.11
N ASP A 351 17.12 8.87 -42.44
CA ASP A 351 17.30 8.95 -40.99
C ASP A 351 16.16 8.24 -40.25
N LYS A 352 14.93 8.31 -40.78
CA LYS A 352 13.77 7.56 -40.26
C LYS A 352 13.96 6.05 -40.39
N LYS A 353 14.47 5.57 -41.53
CA LYS A 353 14.79 4.15 -41.72
C LYS A 353 15.87 3.67 -40.76
N LEU A 354 16.95 4.45 -40.60
CA LEU A 354 18.02 4.12 -39.67
C LEU A 354 17.51 4.05 -38.22
N LEU A 355 16.63 4.97 -37.81
CA LEU A 355 15.99 4.95 -36.50
C LEU A 355 15.21 3.65 -36.26
N GLU A 356 14.38 3.23 -37.22
CA GLU A 356 13.60 2.00 -37.14
C GLU A 356 14.50 0.75 -37.07
N GLU A 357 15.56 0.68 -37.89
CA GLU A 357 16.53 -0.41 -37.87
C GLU A 357 17.22 -0.53 -36.50
N LEU A 358 17.66 0.59 -35.92
CA LEU A 358 18.32 0.61 -34.62
C LEU A 358 17.37 0.26 -33.47
N LEU A 359 16.10 0.68 -33.54
CA LEU A 359 15.07 0.28 -32.58
C LEU A 359 14.79 -1.22 -32.65
N ASN A 360 14.69 -1.79 -33.84
CA ASN A 360 14.48 -3.23 -34.02
C ASN A 360 15.69 -4.03 -33.51
N LYS A 361 16.91 -3.56 -33.80
CA LYS A 361 18.15 -4.14 -33.26
C LYS A 361 18.14 -4.12 -31.74
N PHE A 362 17.79 -2.99 -31.13
CA PHE A 362 17.67 -2.87 -29.67
C PHE A 362 16.65 -3.88 -29.10
N LYS A 363 15.42 -3.89 -29.62
CA LYS A 363 14.34 -4.82 -29.19
C LYS A 363 14.77 -6.28 -29.32
N SER A 364 15.45 -6.66 -30.40
CA SER A 364 15.95 -8.02 -30.59
C SER A 364 17.06 -8.38 -29.59
N SER A 365 17.97 -7.45 -29.30
CA SER A 365 19.12 -7.69 -28.42
C SER A 365 18.74 -7.81 -26.94
N MET A 366 17.65 -7.17 -26.51
CA MET A 366 17.16 -7.18 -25.14
C MET A 366 15.83 -7.92 -24.98
N HIS A 367 15.43 -8.74 -25.95
CA HIS A 367 14.10 -9.34 -26.02
C HIS A 367 13.66 -9.99 -24.70
N LEU A 368 14.53 -10.80 -24.09
CA LEU A 368 14.22 -11.50 -22.84
C LEU A 368 13.99 -10.52 -21.68
N GLN A 369 14.85 -9.52 -21.55
CA GLN A 369 14.76 -8.49 -20.50
C GLN A 369 13.49 -7.66 -20.64
N LEU A 370 13.10 -7.31 -21.87
CA LEU A 370 11.94 -6.45 -22.11
C LEU A 370 10.59 -7.18 -21.99
N THR A 371 10.59 -8.51 -21.83
CA THR A 371 9.36 -9.31 -21.79
C THR A 371 8.48 -8.96 -20.59
N CYS A 372 9.05 -8.52 -19.47
CA CYS A 372 8.26 -8.13 -18.28
C CYS A 372 7.38 -6.89 -18.48
N PHE A 373 7.70 -6.04 -19.46
CA PHE A 373 6.91 -4.84 -19.77
C PHE A 373 5.86 -5.09 -20.86
N GLN A 374 5.79 -6.31 -21.40
CA GLN A 374 4.76 -6.69 -22.37
C GLN A 374 3.47 -7.03 -21.63
N ALA A 375 2.33 -6.59 -22.19
CA ALA A 375 1.04 -6.95 -21.62
C ALA A 375 0.91 -8.48 -21.59
N ALA A 376 0.49 -9.03 -20.44
CA ALA A 376 0.16 -10.45 -20.35
C ALA A 376 -0.86 -10.79 -21.44
N ALA A 377 -0.58 -11.82 -22.24
CA ALA A 377 -1.55 -12.33 -23.18
C ALA A 377 -2.83 -12.67 -22.39
N PRO A 378 -4.03 -12.22 -22.84
CA PRO A 378 -5.26 -12.57 -22.15
C PRO A 378 -5.33 -14.10 -22.03
N PRO A 379 -5.78 -14.65 -20.89
CA PRO A 379 -5.89 -16.08 -20.75
C PRO A 379 -6.77 -16.59 -21.89
N MET A 380 -6.20 -17.44 -22.74
CA MET A 380 -6.98 -18.11 -23.78
C MET A 380 -8.09 -18.87 -23.06
N MET A 381 -9.32 -18.36 -23.16
CA MET A 381 -10.51 -19.11 -22.78
C MET A 381 -10.47 -20.40 -23.59
N LYS A 382 -10.12 -21.51 -22.93
CA LYS A 382 -10.37 -22.84 -23.46
C LYS A 382 -11.90 -22.94 -23.59
N THR A 383 -12.35 -22.95 -24.83
CA THR A 383 -13.76 -23.13 -25.21
C THR A 383 -14.20 -24.55 -24.94
#